data_AF-A0A1T5B9X7-F1
#
_entry.id   AF-A0A1T5B9X7-F1
#
_cell.length_a   1.000
_cell.length_b   1.000
_cell.length_c   1.000
_cell.angle_alpha   90.00
_cell.angle_beta   90.00
_cell.angle_gamma   90.00
#
_symmetry.space_group_name_H-M   'P 1'
#
loop_
_entity.id
_entity.type
_entity.pdbx_description
1 polymer ?
#
loop_
_entity_poly.entity_id
_entity_poly.type
_entity_poly.pdbx_seq_one_letter_code
_entity_poly.pdbx_strand_id
1 'polypeptide(L)' 'MAMIKAIIFDMDGTLVDSIPFQKDAWLLFFKKHGIILTPEELDLNQINNL' A
#
# COMPACT_ATOMS: atom_id res chain seq x y z
N MET A 1 3.01 35.33 -10.37
CA MET A 1 3.02 33.85 -10.24
C MET A 1 3.98 33.46 -9.12
N ALA A 2 3.57 32.62 -8.18
CA ALA A 2 4.47 32.09 -7.17
C ALA A 2 5.38 31.02 -7.79
N MET A 3 6.70 31.08 -7.54
CA MET A 3 7.62 30.01 -7.95
C MET A 3 7.45 28.80 -7.05
N ILE A 4 7.22 27.62 -7.64
CA ILE A 4 7.29 26.35 -6.94
C ILE A 4 8.74 26.13 -6.52
N LYS A 5 8.96 25.90 -5.22
CA LYS A 5 10.30 25.71 -4.65
C LYS A 5 10.66 24.23 -4.46
N ALA A 6 9.66 23.37 -4.28
CA ALA A 6 9.83 21.94 -4.09
C ALA A 6 8.53 21.20 -4.41
N ILE A 7 8.65 19.91 -4.68
CA ILE A 7 7.55 18.97 -4.84
C ILE A 7 7.85 17.77 -3.94
N ILE A 8 6.86 17.35 -3.16
CA ILE A 8 6.94 16.16 -2.32
C ILE A 8 6.18 15.06 -3.05
N PHE A 9 6.82 13.90 -3.20
CA PHE A 9 6.21 12.73 -3.78
C PHE A 9 5.95 11.70 -2.70
N ASP A 10 4.79 11.06 -2.80
CA ASP A 10 4.56 9.79 -2.15
C ASP A 10 5.52 8.72 -2.75
N MET A 11 5.79 7.66 -2.02
CA MET A 11 6.73 6.63 -2.44
C MET A 11 6.02 5.48 -3.16
N ASP A 12 5.05 4.87 -2.48
CA ASP A 12 4.44 3.61 -2.92
C ASP A 12 3.39 3.84 -3.99
N GLY A 13 3.56 3.20 -5.15
CA GLY A 13 2.71 3.43 -6.32
C GLY A 13 2.94 4.78 -7.02
N THR A 14 3.80 5.65 -6.48
CA THR A 14 4.17 6.94 -7.08
C THR A 14 5.60 6.92 -7.61
N LEU A 15 6.59 6.67 -6.75
CA LEU A 15 8.00 6.55 -7.15
C LEU A 15 8.40 5.11 -7.45
N VAL A 16 7.78 4.15 -6.77
CA VAL A 16 8.07 2.72 -6.91
C VAL A 16 6.76 1.94 -7.08
N ASP A 17 6.70 1.03 -8.05
CA ASP A 17 5.57 0.10 -8.20
C ASP A 17 5.61 -1.03 -7.16
N SER A 18 5.47 -0.65 -5.89
CA SER A 18 5.56 -1.52 -4.71
C SER A 18 4.20 -2.06 -4.26
N ILE A 19 3.09 -1.46 -4.70
CA ILE A 19 1.72 -1.80 -4.27
C ILE A 19 1.39 -3.30 -4.47
N PRO A 20 1.71 -3.94 -5.60
CA PRO A 20 1.44 -5.38 -5.77
C PRO A 20 2.15 -6.24 -4.73
N PHE A 21 3.42 -5.95 -4.45
CA PHE A 21 4.22 -6.69 -3.48
C PHE A 21 3.72 -6.51 -2.05
N GLN A 22 3.28 -5.29 -1.71
CA GLN A 22 2.67 -5.02 -0.42
C GLN A 22 1.38 -5.82 -0.23
N LYS A 23 0.53 -5.92 -1.26
CA LYS A 23 -0.70 -6.74 -1.21
C LYS A 23 -0.38 -8.21 -0.94
N ASP A 24 0.57 -8.77 -1.69
CA ASP A 24 0.96 -10.18 -1.53
C ASP A 24 1.52 -10.47 -0.12
N ALA A 25 2.34 -9.56 0.40
CA ALA A 25 2.90 -9.68 1.74
C ALA A 25 1.80 -9.68 2.83
N TRP A 26 0.83 -8.78 2.72
CA TRP A 26 -0.29 -8.70 3.66
C TRP A 26 -1.24 -9.90 3.57
N LEU A 27 -1.60 -10.33 2.35
CA LEU A 27 -2.39 -11.55 2.17
C LEU A 27 -1.71 -12.78 2.80
N LEU A 28 -0.39 -12.91 2.59
CA LEU A 28 0.38 -13.99 3.19
C LEU A 28 0.41 -13.90 4.72
N PHE A 29 0.57 -12.69 5.27
CA PHE A 29 0.55 -12.46 6.71
C PHE A 29 -0.80 -12.85 7.33
N PHE A 30 -1.91 -12.39 6.76
CA PHE A 30 -3.25 -12.70 7.25
C PHE A 30 -3.55 -14.21 7.16
N LYS A 31 -3.19 -14.84 6.04
CA LYS A 31 -3.35 -16.29 5.86
C LYS A 31 -2.63 -17.08 6.96
N LYS A 32 -1.42 -16.65 7.36
CA LYS A 32 -0.67 -17.29 8.45
C LYS A 32 -1.35 -17.17 9.83
N HIS A 33 -2.21 -16.17 10.01
CA HIS A 33 -2.96 -15.94 11.24
C HIS A 33 -4.41 -16.44 11.16
N GLY A 34 -4.74 -17.25 10.15
CA GLY A 34 -6.07 -17.85 9.98
C GLY A 34 -7.13 -16.91 9.40
N ILE A 35 -6.73 -15.72 8.94
CA ILE A 35 -7.62 -14.77 8.27
C ILE A 35 -7.45 -14.97 6.77
N ILE A 36 -8.49 -15.47 6.10
CA ILE A 36 -8.50 -15.69 4.66
C ILE A 36 -9.19 -14.49 4.00
N LEU A 37 -8.43 -13.71 3.25
CA LEU A 37 -8.92 -12.58 2.45
C LEU A 37 -8.62 -12.85 0.97
N THR A 38 -9.51 -12.41 0.09
CA THR A 38 -9.20 -12.30 -1.34
C THR A 38 -8.41 -11.01 -1.61
N PRO A 39 -7.68 -10.93 -2.74
CA PRO A 39 -7.00 -9.70 -3.13
C PRO A 39 -7.91 -8.47 -3.26
N GLU A 40 -9.19 -8.68 -3.58
CA GLU A 40 -10.21 -7.63 -3.72
C GLU A 40 -10.73 -7.14 -2.37
N GLU A 41 -10.71 -7.98 -1.33
CA GLU A 41 -11.11 -7.64 0.04
C GLU A 41 -10.01 -6.85 0.77
N LEU A 42 -8.76 -6.91 0.29
CA LEU A 42 -7.63 -6.25 0.90
C LEU A 42 -7.50 -4.78 0.46
N ASP A 43 -7.89 -3.86 1.35
CA ASP A 43 -7.65 -2.42 1.19
C ASP A 43 -6.42 -1.99 2.00
N LEU A 44 -5.32 -1.70 1.29
CA LEU A 44 -4.06 -1.26 1.91
C LEU A 44 -4.21 0.06 2.68
N ASN A 45 -5.14 0.94 2.28
CA ASN A 45 -5.35 2.21 2.99
C ASN A 45 -5.91 2.00 4.39
N GLN A 46 -6.65 0.91 4.63
CA GLN A 46 -7.17 0.58 5.95
C GLN A 46 -6.08 -0.02 6.84
N ILE A 47 -5.14 -0.77 6.26
CA ILE A 47 -4.04 -1.41 7.00
C ILE A 47 -3.04 -0.37 7.51
N ASN A 48 -2.74 0.65 6.71
CA ASN A 48 -1.79 1.70 7.07
C ASN A 48 -2.29 2.62 8.20
N ASN A 49 -3.53 2.43 8.66
CA ASN A 49 -4.15 3.18 9.76
C ASN A 49 -4.36 2.34 11.04
N LEU A 50 -3.88 1.09 11.07
CA LEU A 50 -3.83 0.21 12.26
C LEU A 50 -2.55 0.44 13.06
#